data_AF-A0AAX2MFX8-F1
#
_entry.id   AF-A0AAX2MFX8-F1
#
_cell.length_a   1.000
_cell.length_b   1.000
_cell.length_c   1.000
_cell.angle_alpha   90.00
_cell.angle_beta   90.00
_cell.angle_gamma   90.00
#
_symmetry.space_group_name_H-M   'P 1'
#
loop_
_entity.id
_entity.type
_entity.pdbx_description
1 polymer ?
#
loop_
_entity_poly.entity_id
_entity_poly.type
_entity_poly.pdbx_seq_one_letter_code
_entity_poly.pdbx_strand_id
1 'polypeptide(L)'
;MFTFPLDCRQLFDERRRQFAGWGIPRAVVARVERRVEDAWRDGPGGWCREWSVEAGRAEAGGRWLLAAHLHGAACFPVANTPGRREALRRQVQCFLRAAGGFPCHFQRLESAELGPLHLYQPRGADAAPLLCLSGGVDTGKIALHRLAVWLVRLGGFRVLAADMPGTGENPQRLTRDADGYYRQLLQGFGGGGRCGMLGVSFGGYWAAKLALAGDVAAAVDLGGPLIGVEELDAGYAAGLPNGMSGIVAHALGWTEMPPPDEALAMLRRFSLRRQGWLTPGRGAPR
;
A
#
# COMPACT_ATOMS: atom_id res chain seq x y z
N MET A 1 -16.44 12.26 -9.44
CA MET A 1 -15.42 11.18 -9.53
C MET A 1 -14.08 11.87 -9.71
N PHE A 2 -13.15 11.71 -8.78
CA PHE A 2 -11.83 12.35 -8.90
C PHE A 2 -10.98 11.57 -9.89
N THR A 3 -10.64 12.11 -11.05
CA THR A 3 -9.67 11.52 -11.99
C THR A 3 -8.52 12.50 -12.20
N PHE A 4 -7.38 12.01 -12.70
CA PHE A 4 -6.18 12.82 -12.90
C PHE A 4 -5.35 12.28 -14.06
N PRO A 5 -4.47 13.10 -14.67
CA PRO A 5 -3.65 12.65 -15.80
C PRO A 5 -2.85 11.38 -15.47
N LEU A 6 -3.00 10.35 -16.30
CA LEU A 6 -2.31 9.06 -16.20
C LEU A 6 -1.98 8.55 -17.59
N ASP A 7 -0.71 8.27 -17.83
CA ASP A 7 -0.25 7.59 -19.04
C ASP A 7 -0.16 6.08 -18.77
N CYS A 8 -1.03 5.30 -19.42
CA CYS A 8 -1.07 3.85 -19.28
C CYS A 8 0.26 3.18 -19.62
N ARG A 9 1.01 3.69 -20.61
CA ARG A 9 2.32 3.11 -20.99
C ARG A 9 3.33 3.30 -19.86
N GLN A 10 3.41 4.50 -19.29
CA GLN A 10 4.28 4.78 -18.15
C GLN A 10 3.90 3.94 -16.92
N LEU A 11 2.59 3.75 -16.68
CA LEU A 11 2.12 2.84 -15.64
C LEU A 11 2.60 1.41 -15.85
N PHE A 12 2.54 0.87 -17.08
CA PHE A 12 3.07 -0.46 -17.36
C PHE A 12 4.60 -0.51 -17.26
N ASP A 13 5.32 0.51 -17.70
CA ASP A 13 6.78 0.60 -17.57
C ASP A 13 7.25 0.43 -16.12
N GLU A 14 6.55 1.08 -15.18
CA GLU A 14 6.81 0.93 -13.75
C GLU A 14 6.27 -0.41 -13.21
N ARG A 15 5.00 -0.72 -13.46
CA ARG A 15 4.26 -1.73 -12.70
C ARG A 15 4.39 -3.14 -13.25
N ARG A 16 4.85 -3.36 -14.49
CA ARG A 16 5.01 -4.71 -15.07
C ARG A 16 5.79 -5.65 -14.16
N ARG A 17 6.93 -5.19 -13.64
CA ARG A 17 7.78 -5.99 -12.74
C ARG A 17 7.13 -6.17 -11.37
N GLN A 18 6.48 -5.14 -10.86
CA GLN A 18 5.83 -5.17 -9.56
C GLN A 18 4.62 -6.12 -9.54
N PHE A 19 3.72 -6.02 -10.53
CA PHE A 19 2.60 -6.94 -10.72
C PHE A 19 3.06 -8.39 -10.86
N ALA A 20 4.14 -8.63 -11.60
CA ALA A 20 4.74 -9.95 -11.68
C ALA A 20 5.30 -10.43 -10.34
N GLY A 21 6.01 -9.54 -9.62
CA GLY A 21 6.53 -9.81 -8.27
C GLY A 21 5.44 -10.13 -7.26
N TRP A 22 4.28 -9.49 -7.36
CA TRP A 22 3.12 -9.74 -6.50
C TRP A 22 2.38 -11.03 -6.82
N GLY A 23 2.57 -11.63 -8.01
CA GLY A 23 2.04 -12.94 -8.34
C GLY A 23 1.19 -13.02 -9.61
N ILE A 24 1.11 -11.95 -10.41
CA ILE A 24 0.42 -11.96 -11.70
C ILE A 24 1.37 -12.53 -12.77
N PRO A 25 1.01 -13.58 -13.52
CA PRO A 25 1.88 -14.11 -14.57
C PRO A 25 2.19 -13.04 -15.63
N ARG A 26 3.46 -12.93 -16.04
CA ARG A 26 3.91 -11.92 -17.02
C ARG A 26 3.11 -11.93 -18.33
N ALA A 27 2.70 -13.11 -18.78
CA ALA A 27 1.87 -13.27 -19.98
C ALA A 27 0.47 -12.65 -19.82
N VAL A 28 -0.08 -12.61 -18.60
CA VAL A 28 -1.34 -11.92 -18.29
C VAL A 28 -1.13 -10.41 -18.34
N VAL A 29 -0.07 -9.90 -17.69
CA VAL A 29 0.28 -8.47 -17.72
C VAL A 29 0.42 -7.98 -19.17
N ALA A 30 1.23 -8.65 -19.98
CA ALA A 30 1.45 -8.28 -21.38
C ALA A 30 0.17 -8.32 -22.22
N ARG A 31 -0.78 -9.22 -21.89
CA ARG A 31 -2.06 -9.31 -22.61
C ARG A 31 -2.99 -8.16 -22.25
N VAL A 32 -3.06 -7.78 -20.97
CA VAL A 32 -3.84 -6.61 -20.54
C VAL A 32 -3.24 -5.33 -21.12
N GLU A 33 -1.91 -5.20 -21.08
CA GLU A 33 -1.19 -4.05 -21.64
C GLU A 33 -1.53 -3.78 -23.11
N ARG A 34 -1.66 -4.83 -23.93
CA ARG A 34 -2.04 -4.67 -25.35
C ARG A 34 -3.48 -4.21 -25.56
N ARG A 35 -4.33 -4.26 -24.53
CA ARG A 35 -5.76 -3.92 -24.62
C ARG A 35 -6.08 -2.59 -23.98
N VAL A 36 -5.32 -2.18 -22.96
CA VAL A 36 -5.58 -0.91 -22.27
C VAL A 36 -5.18 0.26 -23.14
N GLU A 37 -6.12 1.16 -23.36
CA GLU A 37 -5.97 2.41 -24.09
C GLU A 37 -6.09 3.61 -23.15
N ASP A 38 -6.93 3.52 -22.12
CA ASP A 38 -7.26 4.63 -21.25
C ASP A 38 -7.34 4.20 -19.77
N ALA A 39 -6.80 5.01 -18.87
CA ALA A 39 -6.72 4.68 -17.44
C ALA A 39 -8.09 4.76 -16.74
N TRP A 40 -9.01 5.58 -17.25
CA TRP A 40 -10.22 6.01 -16.57
C TRP A 40 -11.52 5.58 -17.26
N ARG A 41 -11.44 5.08 -18.50
CA ARG A 41 -12.56 4.51 -19.25
C ARG A 41 -13.15 3.31 -18.50
N ASP A 42 -14.47 3.27 -18.37
CA ASP A 42 -15.19 2.15 -17.70
C ASP A 42 -15.46 0.95 -18.65
N GLY A 43 -15.45 1.18 -19.96
CA GLY A 43 -15.72 0.19 -21.00
C GLY A 43 -14.47 -0.54 -21.55
N PRO A 44 -14.63 -1.29 -22.65
CA PRO A 44 -13.51 -1.94 -23.35
C PRO A 44 -12.34 -0.98 -23.64
N GLY A 45 -11.13 -1.46 -23.42
CA GLY A 45 -9.91 -0.65 -23.47
C GLY A 45 -9.65 0.20 -22.22
N GLY A 46 -10.54 0.18 -21.23
CA GLY A 46 -10.35 0.79 -19.93
C GLY A 46 -9.49 -0.06 -19.01
N TRP A 47 -8.57 0.57 -18.27
CA TRP A 47 -7.67 -0.12 -17.32
C TRP A 47 -8.41 -1.07 -16.38
N CYS A 48 -9.39 -0.54 -15.61
CA CYS A 48 -10.13 -1.33 -14.63
C CYS A 48 -10.85 -2.50 -15.32
N ARG A 49 -11.47 -2.23 -16.48
CA ARG A 49 -12.23 -3.22 -17.24
C ARG A 49 -11.35 -4.39 -17.69
N GLU A 50 -10.22 -4.11 -18.34
CA GLU A 50 -9.36 -5.15 -18.92
C GLU A 50 -8.74 -6.05 -17.83
N TRP A 51 -8.32 -5.47 -16.70
CA TRP A 51 -7.85 -6.25 -15.55
C TRP A 51 -8.97 -7.08 -14.91
N SER A 52 -10.17 -6.51 -14.73
CA SER A 52 -11.32 -7.23 -14.16
C SER A 52 -11.78 -8.39 -15.04
N VAL A 53 -11.64 -8.31 -16.37
CA VAL A 53 -11.90 -9.44 -17.29
C VAL A 53 -10.95 -10.61 -17.00
N GLU A 54 -9.66 -10.35 -16.84
CA GLU A 54 -8.69 -11.40 -16.49
C GLU A 54 -8.94 -11.94 -15.07
N ALA A 55 -9.34 -11.08 -14.13
CA ALA A 55 -9.71 -11.49 -12.78
C ALA A 55 -10.92 -12.44 -12.81
N GLY A 56 -11.97 -12.13 -13.57
CA GLY A 56 -13.13 -13.00 -13.74
C GLY A 56 -12.80 -14.38 -14.33
N ARG A 57 -11.84 -14.45 -15.26
CA ARG A 57 -11.32 -15.72 -15.78
C ARG A 57 -10.57 -16.52 -14.70
N ALA A 58 -9.83 -15.85 -13.83
CA ALA A 58 -9.17 -16.52 -12.69
C ALA A 58 -10.20 -17.02 -11.66
N GLU A 59 -11.25 -16.25 -11.38
CA GLU A 59 -12.36 -16.69 -10.52
C GLU A 59 -13.08 -17.92 -11.07
N ALA A 60 -13.46 -17.90 -12.36
CA ALA A 60 -14.15 -19.03 -13.00
C ALA A 60 -13.30 -20.32 -12.99
N GLY A 61 -11.97 -20.18 -13.01
CA GLY A 61 -11.04 -21.29 -12.88
C GLY A 61 -10.66 -21.66 -11.43
N GLY A 62 -11.31 -21.09 -10.40
CA GLY A 62 -11.02 -21.36 -8.99
C GLY A 62 -9.65 -20.86 -8.51
N ARG A 63 -8.96 -20.01 -9.28
CA ARG A 63 -7.64 -19.47 -8.95
C ARG A 63 -7.78 -18.21 -8.10
N TRP A 64 -8.32 -18.35 -6.90
CA TRP A 64 -8.74 -17.24 -6.04
C TRP A 64 -7.63 -16.24 -5.69
N LEU A 65 -6.42 -16.71 -5.36
CA LEU A 65 -5.30 -15.79 -5.05
C LEU A 65 -4.89 -14.96 -6.28
N LEU A 66 -4.84 -15.59 -7.45
CA LEU A 66 -4.56 -14.89 -8.70
C LEU A 66 -5.67 -13.88 -9.02
N ALA A 67 -6.93 -14.26 -8.85
CA ALA A 67 -8.07 -13.36 -9.02
C ALA A 67 -7.97 -12.14 -8.09
N ALA A 68 -7.57 -12.35 -6.82
CA ALA A 68 -7.35 -11.25 -5.88
C ALA A 68 -6.27 -10.28 -6.38
N HIS A 69 -5.12 -10.77 -6.85
CA HIS A 69 -4.08 -9.91 -7.39
C HIS A 69 -4.51 -9.17 -8.67
N LEU A 70 -5.27 -9.83 -9.56
CA LEU A 70 -5.80 -9.20 -10.77
C LEU A 70 -6.84 -8.11 -10.47
N HIS A 71 -7.72 -8.33 -9.49
CA HIS A 71 -8.62 -7.28 -9.01
C HIS A 71 -7.87 -6.13 -8.31
N GLY A 72 -6.77 -6.43 -7.61
CA GLY A 72 -5.87 -5.39 -7.10
C GLY A 72 -5.26 -4.54 -8.21
N ALA A 73 -4.83 -5.17 -9.31
CA ALA A 73 -4.37 -4.45 -10.49
C ALA A 73 -5.50 -3.64 -11.16
N ALA A 74 -6.73 -4.15 -11.18
CA ALA A 74 -7.89 -3.41 -11.68
C ALA A 74 -8.22 -2.16 -10.83
N CYS A 75 -8.05 -2.26 -9.52
CA CYS A 75 -8.24 -1.16 -8.57
C CYS A 75 -7.16 -0.06 -8.69
N PHE A 76 -5.97 -0.42 -9.18
CA PHE A 76 -4.85 0.51 -9.30
C PHE A 76 -5.17 1.74 -10.19
N PRO A 77 -4.64 2.94 -9.86
CA PRO A 77 -3.85 3.26 -8.67
C PRO A 77 -4.67 3.55 -7.41
N VAL A 78 -5.95 3.88 -7.55
CA VAL A 78 -6.82 4.30 -6.44
C VAL A 78 -8.27 3.87 -6.65
N ALA A 79 -8.97 3.53 -5.57
CA ALA A 79 -10.36 3.08 -5.55
C ALA A 79 -11.38 4.24 -5.61
N ASN A 80 -11.21 5.15 -6.57
CA ASN A 80 -11.98 6.40 -6.68
C ASN A 80 -13.20 6.34 -7.63
N THR A 81 -13.30 5.31 -8.48
CA THR A 81 -14.44 5.08 -9.39
C THR A 81 -15.33 3.95 -8.88
N PRO A 82 -16.61 3.85 -9.30
CA PRO A 82 -17.46 2.70 -8.97
C PRO A 82 -16.82 1.36 -9.36
N GLY A 83 -16.24 1.27 -10.57
CA GLY A 83 -15.57 0.07 -11.06
C GLY A 83 -14.36 -0.32 -10.21
N ARG A 84 -13.54 0.64 -9.78
CA ARG A 84 -12.36 0.35 -8.95
C ARG A 84 -12.70 0.04 -7.50
N ARG A 85 -13.76 0.65 -6.94
CA ARG A 85 -14.30 0.25 -5.62
C ARG A 85 -14.84 -1.17 -5.66
N GLU A 86 -15.52 -1.54 -6.73
CA GLU A 86 -15.97 -2.90 -6.96
C GLU A 86 -14.77 -3.86 -7.11
N ALA A 87 -13.73 -3.47 -7.85
CA ALA A 87 -12.50 -4.24 -7.95
C ALA A 87 -11.84 -4.45 -6.58
N LEU A 88 -11.73 -3.42 -5.74
CA LEU A 88 -11.21 -3.55 -4.37
C LEU A 88 -12.04 -4.54 -3.54
N ARG A 89 -13.38 -4.43 -3.60
CA ARG A 89 -14.29 -5.35 -2.90
C ARG A 89 -14.07 -6.79 -3.37
N ARG A 90 -13.96 -7.01 -4.69
CA ARG A 90 -13.73 -8.32 -5.30
C ARG A 90 -12.33 -8.87 -4.99
N GLN A 91 -11.31 -8.01 -4.92
CA GLN A 91 -9.96 -8.36 -4.48
C GLN A 91 -10.01 -8.97 -3.07
N VAL A 92 -10.68 -8.32 -2.13
CA VAL A 92 -10.83 -8.80 -0.75
C VAL A 92 -11.56 -10.14 -0.71
N GLN A 93 -12.69 -10.26 -1.42
CA GLN A 93 -13.46 -11.51 -1.45
C GLN A 93 -12.66 -12.69 -2.01
N CYS A 94 -11.95 -12.49 -3.12
CA CYS A 94 -11.10 -13.52 -3.70
C CYS A 94 -9.94 -13.88 -2.77
N PHE A 95 -9.36 -12.88 -2.10
CA PHE A 95 -8.25 -13.11 -1.17
C PHE A 95 -8.68 -13.98 0.03
N LEU A 96 -9.84 -13.69 0.62
CA LEU A 96 -10.37 -14.49 1.74
C LEU A 96 -10.75 -15.92 1.32
N ARG A 97 -11.24 -16.12 0.09
CA ARG A 97 -11.43 -17.47 -0.47
C ARG A 97 -10.12 -18.24 -0.64
N ALA A 98 -9.03 -17.53 -0.93
CA ALA A 98 -7.71 -18.14 -1.06
C ALA A 98 -7.04 -18.46 0.29
N ALA A 99 -7.48 -17.82 1.38
CA ALA A 99 -6.78 -17.83 2.67
C ALA A 99 -6.56 -19.23 3.25
N GLY A 100 -7.49 -20.16 3.05
CA GLY A 100 -7.35 -21.54 3.51
C GLY A 100 -6.16 -22.30 2.90
N GLY A 101 -5.65 -21.84 1.75
CA GLY A 101 -4.48 -22.41 1.08
C GLY A 101 -3.15 -21.76 1.47
N PHE A 102 -3.14 -20.78 2.38
CA PHE A 102 -1.91 -20.10 2.75
C PHE A 102 -0.98 -21.01 3.56
N PRO A 103 0.36 -20.93 3.36
CA PRO A 103 1.32 -21.80 4.03
C PRO A 103 1.66 -21.33 5.47
N CYS A 104 0.78 -20.53 6.08
CA CYS A 104 0.86 -20.03 7.45
C CYS A 104 -0.55 -19.84 8.01
N HIS A 105 -0.69 -19.61 9.32
CA HIS A 105 -1.98 -19.19 9.84
C HIS A 105 -2.26 -17.75 9.40
N PHE A 106 -3.50 -17.49 9.00
CA PHE A 106 -3.98 -16.19 8.55
C PHE A 106 -5.30 -15.86 9.24
N GLN A 107 -5.41 -14.64 9.71
CA GLN A 107 -6.63 -14.09 10.26
C GLN A 107 -6.87 -12.69 9.70
N ARG A 108 -8.09 -12.43 9.27
CA ARG A 108 -8.58 -11.07 9.05
C ARG A 108 -9.15 -10.56 10.35
N LEU A 109 -8.68 -9.39 10.77
CA LEU A 109 -9.12 -8.70 11.98
C LEU A 109 -9.93 -7.49 11.55
N GLU A 110 -11.09 -7.31 12.15
CA GLU A 110 -11.94 -6.13 11.92
C GLU A 110 -11.73 -5.14 13.07
N SER A 111 -11.50 -3.87 12.73
CA SER A 111 -11.43 -2.77 13.69
C SER A 111 -12.18 -1.58 13.12
N ALA A 112 -13.12 -1.03 13.90
CA ALA A 112 -13.85 0.17 13.51
C ALA A 112 -12.92 1.38 13.38
N GLU A 113 -11.90 1.46 14.23
CA GLU A 113 -10.96 2.57 14.28
C GLU A 113 -9.80 2.40 13.30
N LEU A 114 -9.21 1.20 13.23
CA LEU A 114 -8.00 0.93 12.46
C LEU A 114 -8.26 0.38 11.05
N GLY A 115 -9.53 0.10 10.74
CA GLY A 115 -9.94 -0.62 9.54
C GLY A 115 -9.53 -2.10 9.56
N PRO A 116 -9.78 -2.83 8.46
CA PRO A 116 -9.46 -4.26 8.39
C PRO A 116 -7.96 -4.53 8.28
N LEU A 117 -7.46 -5.44 9.11
CA LEU A 117 -6.04 -5.81 9.21
C LEU A 117 -5.86 -7.30 8.88
N HIS A 118 -4.67 -7.67 8.39
CA HIS A 118 -4.33 -9.05 8.09
C HIS A 118 -3.19 -9.52 8.99
N LEU A 119 -3.49 -10.47 9.88
CA LEU A 119 -2.50 -11.10 10.75
C LEU A 119 -2.05 -12.43 10.14
N TYR A 120 -0.76 -12.52 9.83
CA TYR A 120 -0.10 -13.76 9.42
C TYR A 120 0.79 -14.23 10.56
N GLN A 121 0.82 -15.53 10.81
CA GLN A 121 1.62 -16.06 11.91
C GLN A 121 2.08 -17.50 11.66
N PRO A 122 3.24 -17.92 12.21
CA PRO A 122 3.62 -19.33 12.23
C PRO A 122 2.59 -20.11 13.06
N ARG A 123 2.34 -21.36 12.72
CA ARG A 123 1.38 -22.19 13.46
C ARG A 123 1.93 -22.47 14.86
N GLY A 124 1.16 -22.18 15.91
CA GLY A 124 1.55 -22.41 17.30
C GLY A 124 2.58 -21.44 17.87
N ALA A 125 2.73 -20.24 17.29
CA ALA A 125 3.77 -19.26 17.66
C ALA A 125 3.20 -17.90 18.07
N ASP A 126 2.27 -17.90 19.04
CA ASP A 126 1.63 -16.67 19.53
C ASP A 126 2.64 -15.68 20.17
N ALA A 127 3.78 -16.19 20.66
CA ALA A 127 4.86 -15.43 21.29
C ALA A 127 5.91 -14.88 20.30
N ALA A 128 5.78 -15.10 18.99
CA ALA A 128 6.75 -14.58 18.03
C ALA A 128 6.71 -13.03 17.95
N PRO A 129 7.85 -12.35 17.67
CA PRO A 129 7.91 -10.90 17.56
C PRO A 129 6.97 -10.36 16.49
N LEU A 130 6.35 -9.21 16.75
CA LEU A 130 5.45 -8.55 15.82
C LEU A 130 6.24 -7.70 14.82
N LEU A 131 5.95 -7.89 13.53
CA LEU A 131 6.39 -7.03 12.45
C LEU A 131 5.16 -6.38 11.80
N CYS A 132 5.02 -5.07 11.94
CA CYS A 132 4.03 -4.31 11.17
C CYS A 132 4.52 -4.20 9.72
N LEU A 133 3.66 -4.54 8.76
CA LEU A 133 3.94 -4.48 7.33
C LEU A 133 2.97 -3.52 6.65
N SER A 134 3.48 -2.50 5.97
CA SER A 134 2.62 -1.54 5.26
C SER A 134 3.24 -1.10 3.94
N GLY A 135 2.37 -0.88 2.95
CA GLY A 135 2.77 -0.33 1.65
C GLY A 135 2.64 1.19 1.62
N GLY A 136 2.71 1.75 0.42
CA GLY A 136 2.50 3.17 0.18
C GLY A 136 1.09 3.50 -0.29
N VAL A 137 0.92 4.72 -0.78
CA VAL A 137 -0.38 5.32 -1.18
C VAL A 137 -1.15 4.57 -2.27
N ASP A 138 -0.49 3.67 -3.00
CA ASP A 138 -1.09 2.85 -4.07
C ASP A 138 -0.89 1.34 -3.88
N THR A 139 -0.30 0.93 -2.75
CA THR A 139 0.09 -0.46 -2.50
C THR A 139 -0.54 -0.93 -1.20
N GLY A 140 -1.68 -1.62 -1.30
CA GLY A 140 -2.38 -2.16 -0.15
C GLY A 140 -1.80 -3.47 0.40
N LYS A 141 -2.23 -3.87 1.58
CA LYS A 141 -1.79 -5.06 2.34
C LYS A 141 -1.90 -6.37 1.55
N ILE A 142 -2.91 -6.51 0.68
CA ILE A 142 -3.09 -7.71 -0.16
C ILE A 142 -1.98 -7.83 -1.22
N ALA A 143 -1.50 -6.71 -1.77
CA ALA A 143 -0.38 -6.72 -2.71
C ALA A 143 0.92 -7.22 -2.05
N LEU A 144 1.06 -6.96 -0.74
CA LEU A 144 2.19 -7.39 0.06
C LEU A 144 2.06 -8.83 0.61
N HIS A 145 1.01 -9.57 0.26
CA HIS A 145 0.76 -10.93 0.75
C HIS A 145 1.99 -11.85 0.64
N ARG A 146 2.63 -11.88 -0.54
CA ARG A 146 3.82 -12.73 -0.74
C ARG A 146 4.92 -12.38 0.26
N LEU A 147 5.20 -11.09 0.44
CA LEU A 147 6.20 -10.61 1.38
C LEU A 147 5.82 -10.98 2.83
N ALA A 148 4.55 -10.82 3.21
CA ALA A 148 4.06 -11.25 4.53
C ALA A 148 4.31 -12.75 4.76
N VAL A 149 4.02 -13.59 3.78
CA VAL A 149 4.28 -15.04 3.86
C VAL A 149 5.78 -15.34 3.99
N TRP A 150 6.65 -14.66 3.25
CA TRP A 150 8.10 -14.83 3.38
C TRP A 150 8.60 -14.44 4.77
N LEU A 151 8.13 -13.32 5.31
CA LEU A 151 8.49 -12.84 6.64
C LEU A 151 8.04 -13.81 7.74
N VAL A 152 6.88 -14.44 7.59
CA VAL A 152 6.44 -15.50 8.51
C VAL A 152 7.31 -16.76 8.37
N ARG A 153 7.47 -17.26 7.14
CA ARG A 153 8.06 -18.60 6.92
C ARG A 153 9.57 -18.65 7.09
N LEU A 154 10.27 -17.58 6.73
CA LEU A 154 11.72 -17.51 6.86
C LEU A 154 12.16 -16.69 8.07
N GLY A 155 11.42 -15.64 8.42
CA GLY A 155 11.76 -14.75 9.53
C GLY A 155 11.16 -15.18 10.86
N GLY A 156 10.16 -16.06 10.88
CA GLY A 156 9.49 -16.50 12.11
C GLY A 156 8.68 -15.39 12.80
N PHE A 157 8.31 -14.33 12.09
CA PHE A 157 7.55 -13.20 12.65
C PHE A 157 6.05 -13.45 12.68
N ARG A 158 5.35 -12.84 13.64
CA ARG A 158 3.93 -12.50 13.49
C ARG A 158 3.88 -11.22 12.64
N VAL A 159 3.22 -11.27 11.50
CA VAL A 159 3.16 -10.14 10.56
C VAL A 159 1.77 -9.54 10.57
N LEU A 160 1.66 -8.29 11.02
CA LEU A 160 0.43 -7.52 10.94
C LEU A 160 0.51 -6.61 9.71
N ALA A 161 -0.15 -7.02 8.62
CA ALA A 161 -0.22 -6.23 7.40
C ALA A 161 -1.41 -5.27 7.45
N ALA A 162 -1.13 -3.99 7.22
CA ALA A 162 -2.10 -2.89 7.32
C ALA A 162 -2.03 -1.98 6.10
N ASP A 163 -3.20 -1.53 5.63
CA ASP A 163 -3.27 -0.44 4.68
C ASP A 163 -2.99 0.88 5.41
N MET A 164 -2.12 1.72 4.86
CA MET A 164 -1.91 3.07 5.42
C MET A 164 -3.18 3.91 5.28
N PRO A 165 -3.39 4.94 6.13
CA PRO A 165 -4.48 5.90 5.94
C PRO A 165 -4.49 6.46 4.51
N GLY A 166 -5.67 6.47 3.88
CA GLY A 166 -5.90 6.88 2.49
C GLY A 166 -5.69 5.78 1.45
N THR A 167 -5.40 4.54 1.85
CA THR A 167 -5.13 3.42 0.94
C THR A 167 -6.02 2.22 1.23
N GLY A 168 -6.37 1.47 0.17
CA GLY A 168 -7.01 0.16 0.29
C GLY A 168 -8.30 0.20 1.09
N GLU A 169 -8.38 -0.63 2.13
CA GLU A 169 -9.55 -0.74 3.01
C GLU A 169 -9.48 0.18 4.24
N ASN A 170 -8.44 1.02 4.38
CA ASN A 170 -8.34 1.93 5.51
C ASN A 170 -9.31 3.11 5.35
N PRO A 171 -10.26 3.32 6.29
CA PRO A 171 -11.26 4.38 6.16
C PRO A 171 -10.71 5.78 6.46
N GLN A 172 -9.54 5.88 7.11
CA GLN A 172 -8.94 7.14 7.49
C GLN A 172 -8.31 7.82 6.28
N ARG A 173 -8.23 9.16 6.31
CA ARG A 173 -7.47 9.93 5.33
C ARG A 173 -6.02 10.02 5.75
N LEU A 174 -5.11 10.13 4.78
CA LEU A 174 -3.71 10.40 5.04
C LEU A 174 -3.57 11.77 5.71
N THR A 175 -2.78 11.82 6.78
CA THR A 175 -2.38 13.07 7.44
C THR A 175 -0.89 13.00 7.80
N ARG A 176 -0.28 14.15 8.10
CA ARG A 176 1.13 14.22 8.56
C ARG A 176 1.38 13.48 9.88
N ASP A 177 0.33 13.28 10.68
CA ASP A 177 0.39 12.70 12.01
C ASP A 177 -0.15 11.25 12.02
N ALA A 178 -0.25 10.62 10.83
CA ALA A 178 -0.66 9.24 10.67
C ALA A 178 0.34 8.22 11.27
N ASP A 179 1.48 8.64 11.83
CA ASP A 179 2.29 7.81 12.73
C ASP A 179 1.51 7.37 13.97
N GLY A 180 0.52 8.16 14.42
CA GLY A 180 -0.40 7.75 15.49
C GLY A 180 -1.17 6.47 15.17
N TYR A 181 -1.58 6.28 13.91
CA TYR A 181 -2.23 5.04 13.45
C TYR A 181 -1.32 3.82 13.65
N TYR A 182 -0.05 3.94 13.27
CA TYR A 182 0.92 2.86 13.46
C TYR A 182 1.26 2.61 14.92
N ARG A 183 1.38 3.65 15.76
CA ARG A 183 1.55 3.47 17.20
C ARG A 183 0.39 2.68 17.83
N GLN A 184 -0.85 2.96 17.43
CA GLN A 184 -2.02 2.19 17.90
C GLN A 184 -1.95 0.72 17.47
N LEU A 185 -1.53 0.43 16.22
CA LEU A 185 -1.31 -0.95 15.77
C LEU A 185 -0.23 -1.65 16.62
N LEU A 186 0.90 -1.00 16.84
CA LEU A 186 2.01 -1.58 17.61
C LEU A 186 1.61 -1.83 19.07
N GLN A 187 0.93 -0.88 19.70
CA GLN A 187 0.44 -1.01 21.08
C GLN A 187 -0.62 -2.11 21.21
N GLY A 188 -1.60 -2.15 20.30
CA GLY A 188 -2.72 -3.09 20.36
C GLY A 188 -2.32 -4.54 20.06
N PHE A 189 -1.33 -4.76 19.20
CA PHE A 189 -0.97 -6.11 18.72
C PHE A 189 0.39 -6.60 19.19
N GLY A 190 1.23 -5.71 19.76
CA GLY A 190 2.60 -6.03 20.17
C GLY A 190 2.70 -6.97 21.37
N GLY A 191 1.65 -7.07 22.19
CA GLY A 191 1.61 -7.99 23.34
C GLY A 191 2.71 -7.73 24.38
N GLY A 192 3.19 -6.48 24.49
CA GLY A 192 4.31 -6.10 25.36
C GLY A 192 5.70 -6.52 24.86
N GLY A 193 5.78 -7.20 23.71
CA GLY A 193 7.04 -7.62 23.09
C GLY A 193 7.67 -6.55 22.19
N ARG A 194 8.90 -6.82 21.73
CA ARG A 194 9.58 -5.98 20.74
C ARG A 194 8.84 -6.03 19.41
N CYS A 195 8.50 -4.86 18.88
CA CYS A 195 7.86 -4.72 17.59
C CYS A 195 8.80 -4.05 16.58
N GLY A 196 8.75 -4.49 15.33
CA GLY A 196 9.41 -3.84 14.21
C GLY A 196 8.41 -3.33 13.17
N MET A 197 8.89 -2.54 12.22
CA MET A 197 8.12 -2.15 11.03
C MET A 197 8.92 -2.38 9.75
N LEU A 198 8.29 -2.99 8.75
CA LEU A 198 8.78 -3.02 7.37
C LEU A 198 7.81 -2.24 6.50
N GLY A 199 8.35 -1.24 5.80
CA GLY A 199 7.60 -0.35 4.97
C GLY A 199 8.07 -0.36 3.52
N VAL A 200 7.11 -0.34 2.57
CA VAL A 200 7.39 -0.16 1.14
C VAL A 200 6.84 1.20 0.69
N SER A 201 7.62 1.99 -0.05
CA SER A 201 7.24 3.34 -0.48
C SER A 201 6.85 4.21 0.74
N PHE A 202 5.69 4.87 0.75
CA PHE A 202 5.22 5.66 1.90
C PHE A 202 5.15 4.86 3.22
N GLY A 203 4.97 3.54 3.18
CA GLY A 203 5.12 2.70 4.37
C GLY A 203 6.54 2.77 4.95
N GLY A 204 7.55 2.88 4.10
CA GLY A 204 8.95 3.04 4.47
C GLY A 204 9.25 4.39 5.12
N TYR A 205 8.61 5.46 4.65
CA TYR A 205 8.59 6.76 5.33
C TYR A 205 8.07 6.65 6.78
N TRP A 206 6.98 5.91 6.98
CA TRP A 206 6.44 5.67 8.33
C TRP A 206 7.37 4.81 9.18
N ALA A 207 7.97 3.76 8.61
CA ALA A 207 8.96 2.93 9.29
C ALA A 207 10.16 3.76 9.78
N ALA A 208 10.69 4.65 8.93
CA ALA A 208 11.76 5.57 9.28
C ALA A 208 11.35 6.55 10.38
N LYS A 209 10.16 7.16 10.28
CA LYS A 209 9.65 8.10 11.29
C LYS A 209 9.50 7.44 12.67
N LEU A 210 8.92 6.24 12.73
CA LEU A 210 8.75 5.48 13.98
C LEU A 210 10.09 5.06 14.58
N ALA A 211 11.07 4.68 13.75
CA ALA A 211 12.41 4.36 14.22
C ALA A 211 13.12 5.58 14.84
N LEU A 212 13.04 6.74 14.18
CA LEU A 212 13.62 8.00 14.68
C LEU A 212 12.94 8.46 15.98
N ALA A 213 11.68 8.11 16.18
CA ALA A 213 10.93 8.37 17.40
C ALA A 213 11.18 7.34 18.52
N GLY A 214 11.85 6.23 18.24
CA GLY A 214 12.06 5.13 19.19
C GLY A 214 10.82 4.26 19.44
N ASP A 215 9.82 4.32 18.56
CA ASP A 215 8.56 3.57 18.70
C ASP A 215 8.71 2.08 18.33
N VAL A 216 9.77 1.72 17.60
CA VAL A 216 10.04 0.35 17.12
C VAL A 216 11.47 -0.08 17.43
N ALA A 217 11.64 -1.37 17.70
CA ALA A 217 12.95 -1.98 17.94
C ALA A 217 13.78 -2.13 16.64
N ALA A 218 13.12 -2.17 15.49
CA ALA A 218 13.76 -2.22 14.18
C ALA A 218 12.83 -1.66 13.10
N ALA A 219 13.42 -1.02 12.09
CA ALA A 219 12.69 -0.57 10.91
C ALA A 219 13.43 -0.94 9.63
N VAL A 220 12.66 -1.27 8.59
CA VAL A 220 13.14 -1.45 7.23
C VAL A 220 12.36 -0.50 6.33
N ASP A 221 13.08 0.46 5.74
CA ASP A 221 12.56 1.38 4.74
C ASP A 221 12.95 0.90 3.33
N LEU A 222 11.95 0.52 2.53
CA LEU A 222 12.11 0.19 1.11
C LEU A 222 11.53 1.31 0.23
N GLY A 223 12.33 2.34 -0.02
CA GLY A 223 12.00 3.41 -0.97
C GLY A 223 11.09 4.51 -0.42
N GLY A 224 11.18 4.78 0.89
CA GLY A 224 10.48 5.85 1.59
C GLY A 224 10.75 7.22 1.00
N PRO A 225 9.72 7.95 0.54
CA PRO A 225 9.91 9.28 -0.01
C PRO A 225 10.03 10.32 1.10
N LEU A 226 10.51 11.52 0.75
CA LEU A 226 10.47 12.73 1.60
C LEU A 226 11.25 12.64 2.94
N ILE A 227 12.09 11.62 3.13
CA ILE A 227 12.93 11.49 4.33
C ILE A 227 14.04 12.54 4.30
N GLY A 228 14.94 12.44 3.32
CA GLY A 228 16.15 13.28 3.22
C GLY A 228 16.07 14.44 2.22
N VAL A 229 14.95 14.60 1.50
CA VAL A 229 14.81 15.57 0.39
C VAL A 229 15.06 17.00 0.89
N GLU A 230 16.01 17.68 0.24
CA GLU A 230 16.46 19.03 0.62
C GLU A 230 15.59 20.12 -0.01
N GLU A 231 15.42 20.04 -1.33
CA GLU A 231 14.61 20.99 -2.09
C GLU A 231 13.26 20.37 -2.47
N LEU A 232 12.19 21.06 -2.09
CA LEU A 232 10.82 20.78 -2.51
C LEU A 232 10.28 22.08 -3.09
N ASP A 233 10.00 22.07 -4.39
CA ASP A 233 9.39 23.17 -5.14
C ASP A 233 8.11 22.72 -5.85
N ALA A 234 7.40 23.68 -6.47
CA ALA A 234 6.14 23.40 -7.13
C ALA A 234 6.31 22.49 -8.35
N GLY A 235 7.46 22.56 -9.03
CA GLY A 235 7.81 21.70 -10.16
C GLY A 235 7.97 20.24 -9.74
N TYR A 236 8.62 19.97 -8.60
CA TYR A 236 8.73 18.65 -8.00
C TYR A 236 7.35 18.09 -7.65
N ALA A 237 6.48 18.91 -7.03
CA ALA A 237 5.15 18.48 -6.62
C ALA A 237 4.24 18.13 -7.81
N ALA A 238 4.32 18.90 -8.90
CA ALA A 238 3.56 18.68 -10.12
C ALA A 238 4.17 17.58 -11.02
N GLY A 239 5.49 17.38 -10.94
CA GLY A 239 6.26 16.49 -11.80
C GLY A 239 6.46 15.08 -11.27
N LEU A 240 5.78 14.67 -10.18
CA LEU A 240 5.89 13.30 -9.70
C LEU A 240 5.39 12.32 -10.79
N PRO A 241 6.15 11.28 -11.12
CA PRO A 241 5.84 10.39 -12.23
C PRO A 241 4.54 9.61 -11.98
N ASN A 242 3.97 9.05 -13.05
CA ASN A 242 2.91 8.04 -12.97
C ASN A 242 1.64 8.49 -12.24
N GLY A 243 1.34 9.80 -12.29
CA GLY A 243 0.17 10.40 -11.64
C GLY A 243 0.22 10.39 -10.11
N MET A 244 1.40 10.22 -9.52
CA MET A 244 1.59 10.12 -8.07
C MET A 244 1.00 11.32 -7.31
N SER A 245 1.04 12.52 -7.87
CA SER A 245 0.41 13.70 -7.27
C SER A 245 -1.10 13.52 -7.07
N GLY A 246 -1.79 12.90 -8.03
CA GLY A 246 -3.22 12.57 -7.91
C GLY A 246 -3.50 11.42 -6.94
N ILE A 247 -2.61 10.42 -6.89
CA ILE A 247 -2.68 9.31 -5.92
C ILE A 247 -2.56 9.85 -4.49
N VAL A 248 -1.55 10.68 -4.24
CA VAL A 248 -1.32 11.31 -2.93
C VAL A 248 -2.47 12.26 -2.58
N ALA A 249 -2.96 13.07 -3.53
CA ALA A 249 -4.14 13.91 -3.33
C ALA A 249 -5.37 13.09 -2.94
N HIS A 250 -5.60 11.94 -3.58
CA HIS A 250 -6.70 11.04 -3.22
C HIS A 250 -6.53 10.50 -1.79
N ALA A 251 -5.33 10.04 -1.43
CA ALA A 251 -5.05 9.54 -0.09
C ALA A 251 -5.26 10.62 0.99
N LEU A 252 -4.90 11.87 0.69
CA LEU A 252 -5.14 13.05 1.53
C LEU A 252 -6.61 13.47 1.57
N GLY A 253 -7.43 12.93 0.67
CA GLY A 253 -8.87 13.11 0.68
C GLY A 253 -9.43 14.15 -0.28
N TRP A 254 -8.62 14.65 -1.19
CA TRP A 254 -9.03 15.62 -2.20
C TRP A 254 -10.00 14.99 -3.20
N THR A 255 -10.89 15.81 -3.73
CA THR A 255 -11.85 15.43 -4.77
C THR A 255 -11.46 15.93 -6.16
N GLU A 256 -10.40 16.72 -6.24
CA GLU A 256 -9.80 17.28 -7.45
C GLU A 256 -8.28 17.46 -7.26
N MET A 257 -7.56 17.77 -8.33
CA MET A 257 -6.13 18.02 -8.24
C MET A 257 -5.88 19.31 -7.45
N PRO A 258 -5.06 19.30 -6.39
CA PRO A 258 -4.75 20.50 -5.63
C PRO A 258 -3.97 21.50 -6.51
N PRO A 259 -4.14 22.81 -6.29
CA PRO A 259 -3.25 23.82 -6.86
C PRO A 259 -1.78 23.52 -6.54
N PRO A 260 -0.81 23.88 -7.41
CA PRO A 260 0.60 23.55 -7.20
C PRO A 260 1.18 24.00 -5.85
N ASP A 261 0.83 25.20 -5.38
CA ASP A 261 1.32 25.73 -4.10
C ASP A 261 0.76 24.95 -2.91
N GLU A 262 -0.49 24.50 -2.99
CA GLU A 262 -1.10 23.66 -1.96
C GLU A 262 -0.51 22.26 -1.97
N ALA A 263 -0.30 21.67 -3.15
CA ALA A 263 0.40 20.39 -3.31
C ALA A 263 1.81 20.43 -2.69
N LEU A 264 2.55 21.51 -2.96
CA LEU A 264 3.88 21.73 -2.39
C LEU A 264 3.84 21.90 -0.87
N ALA A 265 2.93 22.74 -0.36
CA ALA A 265 2.76 22.95 1.07
C ALA A 265 2.45 21.62 1.79
N MET A 266 1.66 20.74 1.16
CA MET A 266 1.38 19.40 1.67
C MET A 266 2.62 18.52 1.69
N LEU A 267 3.35 18.36 0.57
CA LEU A 267 4.57 17.54 0.53
C LEU A 267 5.62 18.00 1.55
N ARG A 268 5.75 19.32 1.75
CA ARG A 268 6.66 19.88 2.77
C ARG A 268 6.30 19.44 4.19
N ARG A 269 5.01 19.24 4.49
CA ARG A 269 4.57 18.71 5.80
C ARG A 269 4.98 17.26 6.02
N PHE A 270 5.14 16.48 4.95
CA PHE A 270 5.65 15.11 5.00
C PHE A 270 7.17 15.02 4.91
N SER A 271 7.93 16.12 4.93
CA SER A 271 9.39 16.02 4.96
C SER A 271 9.91 15.73 6.38
N LEU A 272 10.55 14.58 6.60
CA LEU A 272 11.12 14.25 7.92
C LEU A 272 12.24 15.22 8.31
N ARG A 273 13.06 15.64 7.33
CA ARG A 273 14.04 16.71 7.51
C ARG A 273 13.39 18.00 8.02
N ARG A 274 12.31 18.48 7.37
CA ARG A 274 11.62 19.72 7.79
C ARG A 274 10.87 19.59 9.10
N GLN A 275 10.45 18.37 9.46
CA GLN A 275 9.91 18.06 10.79
C GLN A 275 11.00 18.01 11.88
N GLY A 276 12.29 18.10 11.52
CA GLY A 276 13.41 18.11 12.45
C GLY A 276 13.86 16.73 12.93
N TRP A 277 13.40 15.65 12.27
CA TRP A 277 13.79 14.27 12.65
C TRP A 277 15.21 13.90 12.22
N LEU A 278 15.79 14.63 11.27
CA LEU A 278 17.15 14.40 10.76
C LEU A 278 18.17 15.44 11.26
N THR A 279 17.79 16.26 12.25
CA THR A 279 18.70 17.23 12.85
C THR A 279 19.64 16.51 13.85
N PRO A 280 20.97 16.63 13.71
CA PRO A 280 21.91 16.04 14.65
C PRO A 280 21.61 16.46 16.10
N GLY A 281 21.62 15.52 17.04
CA GLY A 281 21.39 15.79 18.47
C GLY A 281 19.98 15.46 19.00
N ARG A 282 19.02 15.16 18.13
CA ARG A 282 17.71 14.57 18.50
C ARG A 282 17.74 13.03 18.57
N GLY A 283 18.94 12.44 18.69
CA GLY A 283 19.17 11.00 18.60
C GLY A 283 18.21 10.17 19.46
N ALA A 284 17.89 8.98 18.95
CA ALA A 284 16.94 8.01 19.48
C ALA A 284 16.88 8.01 21.03
N PRO A 285 15.68 7.87 21.63
CA PRO A 285 15.57 7.73 23.08
C PRO A 285 16.55 6.66 23.56
N ARG A 286 17.32 6.98 24.61
CA ARG A 286 18.20 6.01 25.27
C ARG A 286 17.40 4.84 25.82
#